data_AF-A0A7Y7CFR9-F1
#
_entry.id   AF-A0A7Y7CFR9-F1
#
_cell.length_a   1.000
_cell.length_b   1.000
_cell.length_c   1.000
_cell.angle_alpha   90.00
_cell.angle_beta   90.00
_cell.angle_gamma   90.00
#
_symmetry.space_group_name_H-M   'P 1'
#
loop_
_entity.id
_entity.type
_entity.pdbx_description
1 polymer ?
#
loop_
_entity_poly.entity_id
_entity_poly.type
_entity_poly.pdbx_seq_one_letter_code
_entity_poly.pdbx_strand_id
1 'polypeptide(L)'
;MVRLFAPIPEPAPAEVALTGDRRHYVVHVLRLGEGDALEVFDGKGRAFAGQVTGVDAEAVRVRLGDMRQAPARRSVSVLQGLPKGDKLEWVLQKGTELGAAAFLPVDTVRSVVKLEPRRAQERTARWTKIVEEAARQCRRDDVPTVDVPRTLTEAARALAPGTVVLVLDEEESAVPLGEAFRAAGAGTPVALVVGPEGGLAREEVEALKALGARPVTLGSRILRTETAALAALAVMMHLDGELG
;
A
#
# COMPACT_ATOMS: atom_id res chain seq x y z
N MET A 1 -15.67 5.53 -17.72
CA MET A 1 -14.38 5.40 -18.41
C MET A 1 -13.55 4.36 -17.67
N VAL A 2 -12.97 3.40 -18.39
CA VAL A 2 -12.20 2.29 -17.79
C VAL A 2 -10.79 2.75 -17.45
N ARG A 3 -10.20 2.23 -16.35
CA ARG A 3 -8.84 2.54 -15.90
C ARG A 3 -7.92 1.34 -16.07
N LEU A 4 -6.70 1.60 -16.56
CA LEU A 4 -5.64 0.61 -16.71
C LEU A 4 -4.35 1.08 -16.03
N PHE A 5 -3.77 0.21 -15.22
CA PHE A 5 -2.43 0.42 -14.68
C PHE A 5 -1.36 0.07 -15.74
N ALA A 6 -0.48 1.01 -16.05
CA ALA A 6 0.71 0.76 -16.86
C ALA A 6 1.86 1.68 -16.44
N PRO A 7 3.08 1.16 -16.17
CA PRO A 7 4.22 1.99 -15.85
C PRO A 7 4.54 2.91 -17.03
N ILE A 8 4.54 4.21 -16.78
CA ILE A 8 4.87 5.24 -17.77
C ILE A 8 6.24 5.82 -17.41
N PRO A 9 7.21 5.89 -18.34
CA PRO A 9 8.51 6.50 -18.06
C PRO A 9 8.38 8.02 -17.83
N GLU A 10 9.51 8.64 -17.47
CA GLU A 10 9.61 10.09 -17.35
C GLU A 10 10.78 10.57 -18.24
N PRO A 11 10.54 11.46 -19.23
CA PRO A 11 9.24 12.03 -19.60
C PRO A 11 8.25 11.01 -20.20
N ALA A 12 6.95 11.29 -20.08
CA ALA A 12 5.91 10.43 -20.66
C ALA A 12 5.95 10.49 -22.20
N PRO A 13 5.86 9.36 -22.91
CA PRO A 13 5.83 9.33 -24.37
C PRO A 13 4.44 9.73 -24.88
N ALA A 14 4.34 10.07 -26.17
CA ALA A 14 3.04 10.34 -26.80
C ALA A 14 2.17 9.09 -26.97
N GLU A 15 2.78 7.90 -27.01
CA GLU A 15 2.10 6.62 -27.18
C GLU A 15 2.81 5.52 -26.37
N VAL A 16 2.03 4.57 -25.85
CA VAL A 16 2.54 3.38 -25.15
C VAL A 16 2.00 2.10 -25.76
N ALA A 17 2.85 1.07 -25.76
CA ALA A 17 2.47 -0.28 -26.16
C ALA A 17 2.16 -1.12 -24.91
N LEU A 18 0.93 -1.61 -24.81
CA LEU A 18 0.49 -2.52 -23.77
C LEU A 18 0.65 -3.95 -24.28
N THR A 19 1.41 -4.77 -23.56
CA THR A 19 1.74 -6.15 -23.94
C THR A 19 1.33 -7.14 -22.84
N GLY A 20 1.39 -8.44 -23.15
CA GLY A 20 1.15 -9.52 -22.18
C GLY A 20 -0.20 -9.41 -21.46
N ASP A 21 -0.18 -9.47 -20.13
CA ASP A 21 -1.37 -9.41 -19.27
C ASP A 21 -2.22 -8.14 -19.51
N ARG A 22 -1.58 -6.99 -19.77
CA ARG A 22 -2.29 -5.72 -20.04
C ARG A 22 -3.02 -5.77 -21.38
N ARG A 23 -2.38 -6.31 -22.42
CA ARG A 23 -3.01 -6.53 -23.72
C ARG A 23 -4.21 -7.47 -23.59
N HIS A 24 -4.01 -8.60 -22.92
CA HIS A 24 -5.09 -9.56 -22.67
C HIS A 24 -6.26 -8.90 -21.94
N TYR A 25 -5.98 -8.10 -20.91
CA TYR A 25 -6.99 -7.38 -20.15
C TYR A 25 -7.78 -6.40 -21.03
N VAL A 26 -7.10 -5.57 -21.83
CA VAL A 26 -7.75 -4.59 -22.71
C VAL A 26 -8.64 -5.26 -23.77
N VAL A 27 -8.13 -6.30 -24.42
CA VAL A 27 -8.85 -6.94 -25.56
C VAL A 27 -9.94 -7.91 -25.09
N HIS A 28 -9.68 -8.73 -24.08
CA HIS A 28 -10.58 -9.83 -23.71
C HIS A 28 -11.49 -9.50 -22.53
N VAL A 29 -11.02 -8.68 -21.58
CA VAL A 29 -11.81 -8.30 -20.40
C VAL A 29 -12.57 -7.01 -20.67
N LEU A 30 -11.87 -5.96 -21.09
CA LEU A 30 -12.47 -4.66 -21.36
C LEU A 30 -13.13 -4.58 -22.74
N ARG A 31 -12.71 -5.44 -23.68
CA ARG A 31 -13.20 -5.52 -25.05
C ARG A 31 -13.08 -4.20 -25.82
N LEU A 32 -12.00 -3.46 -25.56
CA LEU A 32 -11.72 -2.20 -26.24
C LEU A 32 -11.04 -2.46 -27.59
N GLY A 33 -11.42 -1.68 -28.60
CA GLY A 33 -10.84 -1.65 -29.93
C GLY A 33 -10.27 -0.28 -30.29
N GLU A 34 -9.79 -0.14 -31.53
CA GLU A 34 -9.29 1.15 -32.05
C GLU A 34 -10.36 2.25 -31.95
N GLY A 35 -9.93 3.43 -31.48
CA GLY A 35 -10.79 4.59 -31.25
C GLY A 35 -11.36 4.68 -29.83
N ASP A 36 -11.40 3.58 -29.08
CA ASP A 36 -11.95 3.58 -27.72
C ASP A 36 -11.09 4.34 -26.71
N ALA A 37 -11.76 4.98 -25.75
CA ALA A 37 -11.12 5.77 -24.71
C ALA A 37 -10.91 4.96 -23.41
N LEU A 38 -9.78 5.19 -22.76
CA LEU A 38 -9.42 4.66 -21.45
C LEU A 38 -8.61 5.70 -20.66
N GLU A 39 -8.48 5.51 -19.36
CA GLU A 39 -7.55 6.25 -18.52
C GLU A 39 -6.36 5.33 -18.18
N VAL A 40 -5.14 5.82 -18.43
CA VAL A 40 -3.90 5.10 -18.10
C VAL A 40 -3.27 5.77 -16.89
N PHE A 41 -3.03 5.04 -15.81
CA PHE A 41 -2.33 5.57 -14.64
C PHE A 41 -1.04 4.80 -14.38
N ASP A 42 -0.02 5.51 -13.90
CA ASP A 42 1.35 5.00 -13.81
C ASP A 42 1.73 4.42 -12.45
N GLY A 43 0.80 4.50 -11.49
CA GLY A 43 1.01 4.06 -10.10
C GLY A 43 1.95 4.96 -9.30
N LYS A 44 2.39 6.08 -9.86
CA LYS A 44 3.22 7.11 -9.20
C LYS A 44 2.45 8.42 -9.04
N GLY A 45 1.12 8.38 -9.19
CA GLY A 45 0.24 9.53 -9.05
C GLY A 45 -0.03 10.28 -10.36
N ARG A 46 0.45 9.82 -11.52
CA ARG A 46 0.08 10.40 -12.82
C ARG A 46 -0.99 9.55 -13.48
N ALA A 47 -2.01 10.20 -14.01
CA ALA A 47 -3.03 9.61 -14.87
C ALA A 47 -3.11 10.38 -16.19
N PHE A 48 -3.42 9.67 -17.27
CA PHE A 48 -3.45 10.19 -18.63
C PHE A 48 -4.78 9.81 -19.28
N ALA A 49 -5.40 10.75 -19.98
CA ALA A 49 -6.41 10.40 -20.97
C ALA A 49 -5.75 9.54 -22.05
N GLY A 50 -6.38 8.42 -22.41
CA GLY A 50 -5.84 7.47 -23.37
C GLY A 50 -6.84 7.18 -24.49
N GLN A 51 -6.33 6.99 -25.70
CA GLN A 51 -7.11 6.48 -26.83
C GLN A 51 -6.38 5.30 -27.47
N VAL A 52 -7.09 4.19 -27.66
CA VAL A 52 -6.55 3.03 -28.39
C VAL A 52 -6.35 3.43 -29.86
N THR A 53 -5.11 3.35 -30.35
CA THR A 53 -4.74 3.69 -31.74
C THR A 53 -4.44 2.47 -32.58
N GLY A 54 -4.27 1.30 -31.97
CA GLY A 54 -3.98 0.06 -32.68
C GLY A 54 -4.17 -1.17 -31.80
N VAL A 55 -4.72 -2.24 -32.36
CA VAL A 55 -4.78 -3.55 -31.68
C VAL A 55 -4.21 -4.62 -32.62
N ASP A 56 -3.18 -5.31 -32.18
CA ASP A 56 -2.61 -6.45 -32.90
C ASP A 56 -2.41 -7.68 -31.98
N ALA A 57 -1.73 -8.69 -32.51
CA ALA A 57 -1.48 -9.95 -31.80
C ALA A 57 -0.54 -9.75 -30.60
N GLU A 58 0.39 -8.81 -30.67
CA GLU A 58 1.46 -8.62 -29.69
C GLU A 58 1.16 -7.48 -28.70
N ALA A 59 0.50 -6.42 -29.18
CA ALA A 59 0.31 -5.21 -28.40
C ALA A 59 -1.03 -4.49 -28.68
N VAL A 60 -1.42 -3.67 -27.70
CA VAL A 60 -2.39 -2.58 -27.90
C VAL A 60 -1.63 -1.26 -27.80
N ARG A 61 -1.68 -0.44 -28.85
CA ARG A 61 -1.12 0.91 -28.85
C ARG A 61 -2.14 1.90 -28.30
N VAL A 62 -1.70 2.74 -27.36
CA VAL A 62 -2.53 3.75 -26.70
C VAL A 62 -1.83 5.09 -26.76
N ARG A 63 -2.42 6.06 -27.45
CA ARG A 63 -1.98 7.45 -27.42
C ARG A 63 -2.32 8.06 -26.07
N LEU A 64 -1.33 8.69 -25.44
CA LEU A 64 -1.49 9.44 -24.20
C LEU A 64 -1.82 10.90 -24.53
N GLY A 65 -2.88 11.43 -23.90
CA GLY A 65 -3.30 12.82 -23.97
C GLY A 65 -2.98 13.56 -22.67
N ASP A 66 -3.91 14.40 -22.24
CA ASP A 66 -3.74 15.25 -21.06
C ASP A 66 -3.38 14.45 -19.80
N MET A 67 -2.39 14.98 -19.08
CA MET A 67 -1.90 14.41 -17.83
C MET A 67 -2.57 15.11 -16.64
N ARG A 68 -3.00 14.30 -15.67
CA ARG A 68 -3.49 14.73 -14.36
C ARG A 68 -2.57 14.18 -13.29
N GLN A 69 -2.05 15.06 -12.44
CA GLN A 69 -1.24 14.72 -11.28
C GLN A 69 -2.14 14.64 -10.05
N ALA A 70 -2.07 13.52 -9.31
CA ALA A 70 -2.73 13.40 -8.02
C ALA A 70 -2.10 14.36 -7.00
N PRO A 71 -2.89 15.01 -6.13
CA PRO A 71 -2.38 15.82 -5.04
C PRO A 71 -1.41 15.02 -4.16
N ALA A 72 -0.36 15.68 -3.67
CA ALA A 72 0.54 15.07 -2.70
C ALA A 72 -0.21 14.74 -1.40
N ARG A 73 0.04 13.55 -0.86
CA ARG A 73 -0.57 13.04 0.37
C ARG A 73 0.50 12.73 1.40
N ARG A 74 0.15 12.80 2.67
CA ARG A 74 1.02 12.29 3.73
C ARG A 74 1.23 10.79 3.52
N SER A 75 2.48 10.35 3.50
CA SER A 75 2.80 8.93 3.34
C SER A 75 2.54 8.18 4.64
N VAL A 76 1.69 7.15 4.59
CA VAL A 76 1.41 6.24 5.70
C VAL A 76 1.75 4.80 5.29
N SER A 77 2.84 4.27 5.83
CA SER A 77 3.29 2.89 5.60
C SER A 77 2.77 1.97 6.70
N VAL A 78 2.45 0.71 6.36
CA VAL A 78 2.01 -0.30 7.32
C VAL A 78 3.04 -1.42 7.43
N LEU A 79 3.72 -1.49 8.57
CA LEU A 79 4.56 -2.64 8.94
C LEU A 79 3.64 -3.68 9.59
N GLN A 80 3.33 -4.73 8.84
CA GLN A 80 2.35 -5.73 9.24
C GLN A 80 3.05 -7.03 9.63
N GLY A 81 2.99 -7.39 10.91
CA GLY A 81 3.35 -8.70 11.41
C GLY A 81 2.61 -9.79 10.65
N LEU A 82 3.35 -10.74 10.08
CA LEU A 82 2.79 -11.79 9.21
C LEU A 82 1.69 -12.59 9.93
N PRO A 83 0.40 -12.40 9.56
CA PRO A 83 -0.71 -13.09 10.18
C PRO A 83 -0.92 -14.47 9.54
N LYS A 84 -1.78 -15.30 10.14
CA LYS A 84 -2.15 -16.60 9.57
C LYS A 84 -3.14 -16.46 8.40
N GLY A 85 -3.08 -17.40 7.47
CA GLY A 85 -4.02 -17.52 6.36
C GLY A 85 -3.98 -16.31 5.41
N ASP A 86 -5.17 -15.86 4.98
CA ASP A 86 -5.33 -14.82 3.96
C ASP A 86 -5.53 -13.41 4.56
N LYS A 87 -5.35 -13.25 5.88
CA LYS A 87 -5.58 -11.96 6.56
C LYS A 87 -4.71 -10.83 6.03
N LEU A 88 -3.46 -11.12 5.68
CA LEU A 88 -2.57 -10.12 5.08
C LEU A 88 -3.14 -9.63 3.75
N GLU A 89 -3.71 -10.51 2.93
CA GLU A 89 -4.33 -10.14 1.66
C GLU A 89 -5.51 -9.18 1.88
N TRP A 90 -6.26 -9.36 2.97
CA TRP A 90 -7.32 -8.44 3.37
C TRP A 90 -6.77 -7.07 3.80
N VAL A 91 -5.68 -7.05 4.59
CA VAL A 91 -4.99 -5.79 4.97
C VAL A 91 -4.45 -5.07 3.74
N LEU A 92 -3.85 -5.79 2.79
CA LEU A 92 -3.32 -5.22 1.56
C LEU A 92 -4.43 -4.61 0.70
N GLN A 93 -5.50 -5.37 0.45
CA GLN A 93 -6.62 -4.89 -0.36
C GLN A 93 -7.30 -3.68 0.29
N LYS A 94 -7.73 -3.83 1.54
CA LYS A 94 -8.51 -2.80 2.24
C LYS A 94 -7.66 -1.63 2.71
N GLY A 95 -6.39 -1.85 3.05
CA GLY A 95 -5.47 -0.77 3.35
C GLY A 95 -5.17 0.08 2.12
N THR A 96 -5.14 -0.53 0.92
CA THR A 96 -5.00 0.22 -0.33
C THR A 96 -6.21 1.10 -0.58
N GLU A 97 -7.42 0.59 -0.34
CA GLU A 97 -8.67 1.38 -0.38
C GLU A 97 -8.64 2.52 0.64
N LEU A 98 -8.06 2.29 1.84
CA LEU A 98 -7.92 3.26 2.93
C LEU A 98 -6.65 4.13 2.86
N GLY A 99 -6.05 4.30 1.68
CA GLY A 99 -5.00 5.32 1.50
C GLY A 99 -3.60 4.96 2.00
N ALA A 100 -3.31 3.70 2.39
CA ALA A 100 -1.94 3.29 2.72
C ALA A 100 -0.99 3.56 1.54
N ALA A 101 0.23 4.00 1.83
CA ALA A 101 1.24 4.32 0.81
C ALA A 101 2.20 3.14 0.54
N ALA A 102 2.42 2.30 1.54
CA ALA A 102 3.26 1.11 1.42
C ALA A 102 2.86 0.04 2.44
N PHE A 103 3.14 -1.22 2.11
CA PHE A 103 3.01 -2.36 3.00
C PHE A 103 4.35 -3.04 3.15
N LEU A 104 4.77 -3.21 4.40
CA LEU A 104 6.00 -3.87 4.78
C LEU A 104 5.62 -5.09 5.63
N PRO A 105 5.38 -6.26 5.02
CA PRO A 105 5.20 -7.49 5.78
C PRO A 105 6.46 -7.75 6.60
N VAL A 106 6.31 -8.00 7.90
CA VAL A 106 7.44 -8.24 8.79
C VAL A 106 7.33 -9.58 9.50
N ASP A 107 8.45 -10.29 9.55
CA ASP A 107 8.58 -11.43 10.45
C ASP A 107 8.81 -10.90 11.87
N THR A 108 7.95 -11.35 12.78
CA THR A 108 8.01 -11.02 14.21
C THR A 108 8.23 -12.29 15.02
N VAL A 109 8.65 -12.15 16.27
CA VAL A 109 8.89 -13.29 17.17
C VAL A 109 7.64 -14.16 17.30
N ARG A 110 6.45 -13.55 17.33
CA ARG A 110 5.17 -14.25 17.53
C ARG A 110 4.41 -14.51 16.23
N SER A 111 5.02 -14.28 15.07
CA SER A 111 4.48 -14.70 13.78
C SER A 111 4.58 -16.22 13.66
N VAL A 112 3.44 -16.88 13.46
CA VAL A 112 3.40 -18.34 13.21
C VAL A 112 3.85 -18.68 11.80
N VAL A 113 3.73 -17.74 10.87
CA VAL A 113 4.19 -17.89 9.49
C VAL A 113 5.65 -17.47 9.41
N LYS A 114 6.54 -18.43 9.14
CA LYS A 114 7.93 -18.16 8.74
C LYS A 114 8.05 -18.34 7.23
N LEU A 115 8.55 -17.33 6.53
CA LEU A 115 8.65 -17.34 5.07
C LEU A 115 10.09 -17.62 4.64
N GLU A 116 10.28 -18.75 3.96
CA GLU A 116 11.52 -19.05 3.24
C GLU A 116 11.77 -18.01 2.12
N PRO A 117 13.01 -17.58 1.87
CA PRO A 117 13.32 -16.47 0.95
C PRO A 117 12.71 -16.61 -0.45
N ARG A 118 12.76 -17.82 -1.04
CA ARG A 118 12.18 -18.09 -2.37
C ARG A 118 10.66 -17.92 -2.37
N ARG A 119 9.99 -18.41 -1.32
CA ARG A 119 8.54 -18.29 -1.16
C ARG A 119 8.12 -16.85 -0.85
N ALA A 120 8.98 -16.09 -0.16
CA ALA A 120 8.73 -14.68 0.15
C ALA A 120 8.59 -13.85 -1.14
N GLN A 121 9.44 -14.06 -2.14
CA GLN A 121 9.35 -13.35 -3.43
C GLN A 121 8.07 -13.70 -4.20
N GLU A 122 7.73 -15.00 -4.30
CA GLU A 122 6.50 -15.45 -4.98
C GLU A 122 5.23 -14.87 -4.32
N ARG A 123 5.19 -14.86 -2.98
CA ARG A 123 4.08 -14.25 -2.25
C ARG A 123 4.03 -12.74 -2.44
N THR A 124 5.18 -12.07 -2.42
CA THR A 124 5.26 -10.62 -2.67
C THR A 124 4.69 -10.29 -4.05
N ALA A 125 5.05 -11.04 -5.09
CA ALA A 125 4.49 -10.84 -6.43
C ALA A 125 2.95 -11.01 -6.47
N ARG A 126 2.40 -12.00 -5.74
CA ARG A 126 0.94 -12.15 -5.58
C ARG A 126 0.32 -10.96 -4.85
N TRP A 127 0.95 -10.49 -3.79
CA TRP A 127 0.47 -9.34 -3.01
C TRP A 127 0.49 -8.03 -3.78
N THR A 128 1.53 -7.80 -4.59
CA THR A 128 1.60 -6.65 -5.50
C THR A 128 0.39 -6.64 -6.45
N LYS A 129 0.02 -7.79 -7.02
CA LYS A 129 -1.19 -7.88 -7.88
C LYS A 129 -2.48 -7.52 -7.14
N ILE A 130 -2.60 -7.90 -5.87
CA ILE A 130 -3.77 -7.55 -5.03
C ILE A 130 -3.84 -6.03 -4.83
N VAL A 131 -2.71 -5.39 -4.55
CA VAL A 131 -2.62 -3.96 -4.34
C VAL A 131 -2.85 -3.17 -5.63
N GLU A 132 -2.30 -3.62 -6.77
CA GLU A 132 -2.57 -3.04 -8.10
C GLU A 132 -4.06 -3.09 -8.44
N GLU A 133 -4.71 -4.22 -8.21
CA GLU A 133 -6.14 -4.40 -8.46
C GLU A 133 -7.00 -3.54 -7.53
N ALA A 134 -6.64 -3.46 -6.24
CA ALA A 134 -7.32 -2.60 -5.29
C ALA A 134 -7.19 -1.12 -5.66
N ALA A 135 -5.99 -0.65 -6.00
CA ALA A 135 -5.73 0.72 -6.44
C ALA A 135 -6.56 1.07 -7.70
N ARG A 136 -6.61 0.16 -8.67
CA ARG A 136 -7.43 0.30 -9.87
C ARG A 136 -8.92 0.41 -9.53
N GLN A 137 -9.42 -0.44 -8.64
CA GLN A 137 -10.84 -0.49 -8.27
C GLN A 137 -11.27 0.74 -7.47
N CYS A 138 -10.46 1.19 -6.52
CA CYS A 138 -10.73 2.38 -5.70
C CYS A 138 -10.36 3.70 -6.41
N ARG A 139 -9.86 3.61 -7.65
CA ARG A 139 -9.48 4.73 -8.52
C ARG A 139 -8.36 5.62 -7.97
N ARG A 140 -7.42 5.05 -7.23
CA ARG A 140 -6.15 5.72 -6.91
C ARG A 140 -5.27 5.80 -8.16
N ASP A 141 -4.57 6.91 -8.31
CA ASP A 141 -3.58 7.11 -9.39
C ASP A 141 -2.18 6.61 -8.98
N ASP A 142 -1.99 6.35 -7.68
CA ASP A 142 -0.81 5.71 -7.11
C ASP A 142 -1.09 4.25 -6.71
N VAL A 143 -0.06 3.41 -6.74
CA VAL A 143 -0.12 2.01 -6.30
C VAL A 143 0.81 1.84 -5.11
N PRO A 144 0.30 1.42 -3.93
CA PRO A 144 1.15 1.19 -2.77
C PRO A 144 2.22 0.15 -3.06
N THR A 145 3.43 0.35 -2.52
CA THR A 145 4.48 -0.66 -2.64
C THR A 145 4.23 -1.82 -1.68
N VAL A 146 4.67 -3.01 -2.05
CA VAL A 146 4.68 -4.19 -1.16
C VAL A 146 6.10 -4.71 -1.10
N ASP A 147 6.70 -4.64 0.09
CA ASP A 147 8.07 -5.09 0.31
C ASP A 147 8.16 -6.60 0.48
N VAL A 148 9.33 -7.15 0.13
CA VAL A 148 9.67 -8.53 0.49
C VAL A 148 9.78 -8.62 2.02
N PRO A 149 9.15 -9.65 2.65
CA PRO A 149 9.21 -9.87 4.08
C PRO A 149 10.64 -9.86 4.64
N ARG A 150 10.83 -9.13 5.74
CA ARG A 150 12.09 -9.03 6.50
C ARG A 150 11.80 -8.92 7.99
N THR A 151 12.83 -8.89 8.84
CA THR A 151 12.59 -8.72 10.28
C THR A 151 12.02 -7.33 10.59
N LEU A 152 11.26 -7.21 11.68
CA LEU A 152 10.67 -5.94 12.10
C LEU A 152 11.71 -4.82 12.26
N THR A 153 12.86 -5.12 12.87
CA THR A 153 13.94 -4.16 13.08
C THR A 153 14.59 -3.72 11.75
N GLU A 154 14.79 -4.63 10.80
CA GLU A 154 15.31 -4.29 9.47
C GLU A 154 14.35 -3.40 8.69
N ALA A 155 13.04 -3.71 8.75
CA ALA A 155 12.02 -2.88 8.10
C ALA A 155 11.97 -1.47 8.72
N ALA A 156 11.98 -1.37 10.05
CA ALA A 156 11.97 -0.08 10.74
C ALA A 156 13.19 0.79 10.40
N ARG A 157 14.38 0.18 10.29
CA ARG A 157 15.61 0.90 9.90
C ARG A 157 15.66 1.31 8.44
N ALA A 158 14.92 0.63 7.57
CA ALA A 158 14.85 0.94 6.14
C ALA A 158 13.88 2.07 5.81
N LEU A 159 13.11 2.57 6.80
CA LEU A 159 12.19 3.68 6.61
C LEU A 159 12.94 4.96 6.22
N ALA A 160 12.26 5.82 5.46
CA ALA A 160 12.82 7.10 5.04
C ALA A 160 13.17 7.96 6.27
N PRO A 161 14.27 8.75 6.23
CA PRO A 161 14.62 9.67 7.30
C PRO A 161 13.45 10.60 7.65
N GLY A 162 13.24 10.83 8.95
CA GLY A 162 12.15 11.67 9.45
C GLY A 162 10.78 10.99 9.54
N THR A 163 10.68 9.70 9.19
CA THR A 163 9.44 8.93 9.39
C THR A 163 9.16 8.73 10.87
N VAL A 164 7.95 9.12 11.32
CA VAL A 164 7.49 8.84 12.68
C VAL A 164 6.93 7.42 12.75
N VAL A 165 7.46 6.59 13.63
CA VAL A 165 7.02 5.21 13.82
C VAL A 165 6.02 5.14 14.97
N LEU A 166 4.81 4.68 14.69
CA LEU A 166 3.74 4.46 15.66
C LEU A 166 3.48 2.97 15.80
N VAL A 167 3.50 2.43 17.02
CA VAL A 167 3.39 0.99 17.28
C VAL A 167 2.07 0.72 17.97
N LEU A 168 1.18 -0.06 17.35
CA LEU A 168 -0.03 -0.52 18.04
C LEU A 168 0.38 -1.44 19.19
N ASP A 169 0.13 -0.97 20.41
CA ASP A 169 0.43 -1.65 21.65
C ASP A 169 -0.79 -1.55 22.57
N GLU A 170 -1.17 -2.67 23.18
CA GLU A 170 -2.40 -2.79 23.98
C GLU A 170 -2.16 -2.41 25.46
N GLU A 171 -0.96 -1.93 25.78
CA GLU A 171 -0.56 -1.61 27.14
C GLU A 171 -1.04 -0.24 27.64
N GLU A 172 -1.23 -0.15 28.96
CA GLU A 172 -1.77 1.05 29.64
C GLU A 172 -0.95 2.33 29.42
N SER A 173 0.32 2.23 29.03
CA SER A 173 1.19 3.38 28.77
C SER A 173 1.10 3.95 27.34
N ALA A 174 0.26 3.36 26.48
CA ALA A 174 0.13 3.78 25.09
C ALA A 174 -0.71 5.06 24.94
N VAL A 175 -0.24 5.97 24.08
CA VAL A 175 -0.94 7.22 23.76
C VAL A 175 -2.06 6.95 22.74
N PRO A 176 -3.21 7.63 22.77
CA PRO A 176 -4.21 7.49 21.72
C PRO A 176 -3.63 7.76 20.32
N LEU A 177 -3.88 6.87 19.35
CA LEU A 177 -3.32 6.97 17.99
C LEU A 177 -3.49 8.37 17.38
N GLY A 178 -4.69 8.95 17.51
CA GLY A 178 -4.99 10.24 16.90
C GLY A 178 -4.21 11.41 17.49
N GLU A 179 -3.82 11.34 18.76
CA GLU A 179 -2.97 12.35 19.39
C GLU A 179 -1.54 12.24 18.88
N ALA A 180 -0.97 11.03 18.92
CA ALA A 180 0.38 10.77 18.44
C ALA A 180 0.55 11.10 16.94
N PHE A 181 -0.46 10.80 16.12
CA PHE A 181 -0.46 11.07 14.69
C PHE A 181 -0.47 12.57 14.35
N ARG A 182 -1.24 13.37 15.10
CA ARG A 182 -1.22 14.85 14.97
C ARG A 182 0.10 15.43 15.46
N ALA A 183 0.64 14.91 16.56
CA ALA A 183 1.91 15.35 17.13
C ALA A 183 3.12 15.08 16.23
N ALA A 184 3.00 14.18 15.25
CA ALA A 184 4.02 13.93 14.25
C ALA A 184 4.18 15.10 13.23
N GLY A 185 3.21 16.03 13.17
CA GLY A 185 3.22 17.16 12.26
C GLY A 185 2.62 16.85 10.88
N ALA A 186 2.05 17.87 10.25
CA ALA A 186 1.40 17.75 8.95
C ALA A 186 2.42 17.39 7.86
N GLY A 187 2.08 16.42 7.00
CA GLY A 187 2.93 15.97 5.89
C GLY A 187 4.12 15.09 6.29
N THR A 188 4.45 14.96 7.59
CA THR A 188 5.53 14.08 8.06
C THR A 188 5.18 12.62 7.78
N PRO A 189 6.03 11.83 7.09
CA PRO A 189 5.77 10.42 6.85
C PRO A 189 5.53 9.64 8.15
N VAL A 190 4.59 8.71 8.14
CA VAL A 190 4.27 7.84 9.29
C VAL A 190 4.39 6.39 8.91
N ALA A 191 4.94 5.59 9.81
CA ALA A 191 4.93 4.14 9.72
C ALA A 191 4.12 3.57 10.89
N LEU A 192 3.02 2.89 10.59
CA LEU A 192 2.21 2.17 11.56
C LEU A 192 2.72 0.73 11.68
N VAL A 193 3.08 0.30 12.88
CA VAL A 193 3.46 -1.10 13.17
C VAL A 193 2.29 -1.82 13.80
N VAL A 194 1.92 -2.95 13.22
CA VAL A 194 0.82 -3.82 13.69
C VAL A 194 1.36 -5.23 13.86
N GLY A 195 1.23 -5.79 15.06
CA GLY A 195 1.65 -7.17 15.35
C GLY A 195 0.75 -8.23 14.68
N PRO A 196 1.19 -9.49 14.60
CA PRO A 196 0.35 -10.62 14.21
C PRO A 196 -0.68 -10.95 15.31
N GLU A 197 -1.40 -12.07 15.20
CA GLU A 197 -2.39 -12.47 16.22
C GLU A 197 -1.82 -12.64 17.63
N GLY A 198 -0.52 -12.95 17.76
CA GLY A 198 0.16 -13.06 19.06
C GLY A 198 0.63 -11.73 19.64
N GLY A 199 0.38 -10.60 18.96
CA GLY A 199 0.96 -9.31 19.27
C GLY A 199 2.47 -9.26 19.01
N LEU A 200 3.09 -8.14 19.36
CA LEU A 200 4.54 -7.99 19.35
C LEU A 200 5.13 -8.52 20.66
N ALA A 201 6.34 -9.05 20.62
CA ALA A 201 7.09 -9.34 21.84
C ALA A 201 7.52 -8.04 22.52
N ARG A 202 7.71 -8.07 23.84
CA ARG A 202 8.14 -6.89 24.61
C ARG A 202 9.45 -6.32 24.06
N GLU A 203 10.38 -7.22 23.78
CA GLU A 203 11.72 -6.90 23.29
C GLU A 203 11.66 -6.23 21.90
N GLU A 204 10.68 -6.59 21.07
CA GLU A 204 10.45 -5.94 19.76
C GLU A 204 9.94 -4.51 19.94
N VAL A 205 9.00 -4.29 20.86
CA VAL A 205 8.49 -2.95 21.17
C VAL A 205 9.60 -2.07 21.75
N GLU A 206 10.41 -2.59 22.68
CA GLU A 206 11.55 -1.85 23.24
C GLU A 206 12.62 -1.55 22.19
N ALA A 207 12.90 -2.48 21.27
CA ALA A 207 13.82 -2.24 20.16
C ALA A 207 13.32 -1.12 19.23
N LEU A 208 12.00 -1.05 18.98
CA LEU A 208 11.40 0.04 18.21
C LEU A 208 11.43 1.37 18.97
N LYS A 209 11.15 1.37 20.28
CA LYS A 209 11.28 2.58 21.12
C LYS A 209 12.70 3.14 21.11
N ALA A 210 13.71 2.27 21.12
CA ALA A 210 15.12 2.67 21.00
C ALA A 210 15.43 3.32 19.63
N LEU A 211 14.61 3.08 18.60
CA LEU A 211 14.65 3.78 17.31
C LEU A 211 13.74 5.03 17.26
N GLY A 212 13.17 5.44 18.39
CA GLY A 212 12.28 6.60 18.49
C GLY A 212 10.81 6.31 18.21
N ALA A 213 10.42 5.03 18.12
CA ALA A 213 9.02 4.66 17.92
C ALA A 213 8.16 4.98 19.15
N ARG A 214 6.88 5.29 18.91
CA ARG A 214 5.92 5.67 19.94
C ARG A 214 4.82 4.61 20.04
N PRO A 215 4.63 3.95 21.19
CA PRO A 215 3.48 3.08 21.41
C PRO A 215 2.18 3.87 21.39
N VAL A 216 1.17 3.32 20.73
CA VAL A 216 -0.14 3.93 20.60
C VAL A 216 -1.27 2.90 20.71
N THR A 217 -2.45 3.35 21.11
CA THR A 217 -3.64 2.52 21.27
C THR A 217 -4.81 2.99 20.40
N LEU A 218 -5.70 2.05 20.05
CA LEU A 218 -6.98 2.27 19.36
C LEU A 218 -8.19 2.21 20.32
N GLY A 219 -7.95 2.34 21.62
CA GLY A 219 -8.96 2.28 22.67
C GLY A 219 -8.92 0.97 23.45
N SER A 220 -9.98 0.71 24.22
CA SER A 220 -9.99 -0.37 25.23
C SER A 220 -10.32 -1.77 24.69
N ARG A 221 -10.70 -1.89 23.41
CA ARG A 221 -11.07 -3.17 22.81
C ARG A 221 -9.87 -3.78 22.09
N ILE A 222 -9.62 -5.05 22.37
CA ILE A 222 -8.69 -5.86 21.60
C ILE A 222 -9.28 -6.09 20.20
N LEU A 223 -8.59 -5.58 19.19
CA LEU A 223 -8.97 -5.75 17.79
C LEU A 223 -8.18 -6.91 17.18
N ARG A 224 -8.78 -7.61 16.23
CA ARG A 224 -8.00 -8.55 15.40
C ARG A 224 -6.94 -7.79 14.62
N THR A 225 -5.79 -8.41 14.38
CA THR A 225 -4.65 -7.79 13.68
C THR A 225 -5.06 -7.06 12.40
N GLU A 226 -5.87 -7.69 11.56
CA GLU A 226 -6.36 -7.10 10.32
C GLU A 226 -7.32 -5.92 10.55
N THR A 227 -8.18 -6.01 11.57
CA THR A 227 -9.07 -4.93 11.96
C THR A 227 -8.30 -3.74 12.54
N ALA A 228 -7.26 -4.00 13.34
CA ALA A 228 -6.42 -2.98 13.94
C ALA A 228 -5.72 -2.13 12.89
N ALA A 229 -5.11 -2.77 11.88
CA ALA A 229 -4.46 -2.07 10.77
C ALA A 229 -5.44 -1.17 9.99
N LEU A 230 -6.62 -1.70 9.63
CA LEU A 230 -7.61 -0.95 8.85
C LEU A 230 -8.27 0.16 9.66
N ALA A 231 -8.59 -0.08 10.93
CA ALA A 231 -9.14 0.95 11.81
C ALA A 231 -8.15 2.09 12.02
N ALA A 232 -6.86 1.78 12.24
CA ALA A 232 -5.82 2.79 12.37
C ALA A 232 -5.67 3.63 11.09
N LEU A 233 -5.64 2.98 9.91
CA LEU A 233 -5.60 3.69 8.63
C LEU A 233 -6.81 4.62 8.46
N ALA A 234 -8.03 4.14 8.73
CA ALA A 234 -9.23 4.95 8.63
C ALA A 234 -9.18 6.17 9.57
N VAL A 235 -8.71 5.99 10.81
CA VAL A 235 -8.51 7.10 11.76
C VAL A 235 -7.47 8.09 11.24
N MET A 236 -6.30 7.62 10.78
CA MET A 236 -5.24 8.50 10.29
C MET A 236 -5.67 9.28 9.04
N MET A 237 -6.35 8.62 8.08
CA MET A 237 -6.87 9.27 6.89
C MET A 237 -7.96 10.30 7.22
N HIS A 238 -8.84 10.00 8.18
CA HIS A 238 -9.82 10.97 8.67
C HIS A 238 -9.14 12.22 9.25
N LEU A 239 -8.07 12.01 10.04
CA LEU A 239 -7.33 13.10 10.64
C LEU A 239 -6.56 13.96 9.64
N ASP A 240 -6.18 13.40 8.49
CA ASP A 240 -5.57 14.12 7.37
C ASP A 240 -6.61 14.71 6.39
N GLY A 241 -7.92 14.55 6.66
CA GLY A 241 -9.00 15.07 5.82
C GLY A 241 -9.22 14.29 4.52
N GLU A 242 -8.68 13.07 4.43
CA GLU A 242 -8.82 12.16 3.29
C GLU A 242 -10.04 11.23 3.42
N LEU A 243 -10.65 11.17 4.62
CA LEU A 243 -11.79 10.29 4.90
C LEU A 243 -12.78 10.91 5.89
N GLY A 244 -13.87 11.50 5.38
CA GLY A 244 -14.93 12.13 6.21
C GLY A 244 -14.43 13.28 7.06
#